data_AF-A0A9P8T4A8-F1
#
_entry.id   AF-A0A9P8T4A8-F1
#
_cell.length_a   1.000
_cell.length_b   1.000
_cell.length_c   1.000
_cell.angle_alpha   90.00
_cell.angle_beta   90.00
_cell.angle_gamma   90.00
#
_symmetry.space_group_name_H-M   'P 1'
#
loop_
_entity.id
_entity.type
_entity.pdbx_description
1 polymer ?
#
loop_
_entity_poly.entity_id
_entity_poly.type
_entity_poly.pdbx_seq_one_letter_code
_entity_poly.pdbx_strand_id
1 'polypeptide(L)'
;MSPASSLLVDHTCLLVSCYIEPLTIESSSAPGPHPCAPNSIMPSKASSGASTTQSFSTGPIAFESRNLLSPRFRYTALEELEIEDVNTGGAEYIIR
;
A
#
# COMPACT_ATOMS: atom_id res chain seq x y z
N MET A 1 -4.94 -7.92 -44.47
CA MET A 1 -3.59 -7.32 -44.38
C MET A 1 -3.73 -6.03 -43.57
N SER A 2 -3.18 -6.02 -42.36
CA SER A 2 -3.04 -4.86 -41.45
C SER A 2 -1.79 -4.02 -41.81
N PRO A 3 -1.47 -2.87 -41.17
CA PRO A 3 -2.31 -1.88 -40.44
C PRO A 3 -1.86 -0.39 -40.62
N ALA A 4 -2.54 0.48 -39.84
CA ALA A 4 -2.00 1.62 -39.06
C ALA A 4 -1.47 2.87 -39.79
N SER A 5 -2.27 3.93 -39.75
CA SER A 5 -1.77 5.31 -39.74
C SER A 5 -1.51 5.74 -38.30
N SER A 6 -0.24 6.03 -38.00
CA SER A 6 0.24 6.54 -36.72
C SER A 6 -0.09 8.03 -36.56
N LEU A 7 -0.98 8.38 -35.63
CA LEU A 7 -1.03 9.74 -35.10
C LEU A 7 0.03 9.86 -34.02
N LEU A 8 1.17 10.38 -34.46
CA LEU A 8 2.31 10.78 -33.65
C LEU A 8 1.95 12.14 -33.04
N VAL A 9 1.55 12.14 -31.77
CA VAL A 9 1.42 13.38 -31.00
C VAL A 9 2.64 13.46 -30.10
N ASP A 10 3.62 14.22 -30.57
CA ASP A 10 4.76 14.68 -29.79
C ASP A 10 4.24 15.56 -28.64
N HIS A 11 4.18 14.99 -27.44
CA HIS A 11 4.12 15.78 -26.22
C HIS A 11 5.43 15.64 -25.46
N THR A 12 6.34 16.49 -25.93
CA THR A 12 7.44 17.13 -25.23
C THR A 12 7.29 17.13 -23.71
N CYS A 13 8.09 16.27 -23.08
CA CYS A 13 8.97 16.57 -21.96
C CYS A 13 8.62 17.82 -21.12
N LEU A 14 7.94 17.61 -20.00
CA LEU A 14 8.12 18.45 -18.81
C LEU A 14 8.51 17.54 -17.64
N LEU A 15 9.79 17.17 -17.61
CA LEU A 15 10.44 16.72 -16.37
C LEU A 15 10.51 17.92 -15.42
N VAL A 16 9.51 18.04 -14.56
CA VAL A 16 9.63 18.86 -13.35
C VAL A 16 10.69 18.19 -12.48
N SER A 17 11.90 18.75 -12.54
CA SER A 17 13.00 18.41 -11.65
C SER A 17 12.63 18.84 -10.23
N CYS A 18 12.03 17.93 -9.46
CA CYS A 18 12.07 18.03 -8.01
C CYS A 18 13.51 17.73 -7.57
N TYR A 19 14.32 18.78 -7.46
CA TYR A 19 15.62 18.74 -6.80
C TYR A 19 15.38 18.46 -5.32
N ILE A 20 15.55 17.20 -4.92
CA ILE A 20 15.53 16.81 -3.51
C ILE A 20 16.98 16.84 -3.03
N GLU A 21 17.33 17.84 -2.23
CA GLU A 21 18.56 17.81 -1.43
C GLU A 21 18.56 16.55 -0.55
N PRO A 22 19.65 15.78 -0.48
CA PRO A 22 19.72 14.65 0.43
C PRO A 22 19.87 15.18 1.86
N LEU A 23 18.78 15.13 2.64
CA LEU A 23 18.82 15.32 4.09
C LEU A 23 19.60 14.16 4.72
N THR A 24 20.83 14.43 5.15
CA THR A 24 21.58 13.54 6.04
C THR A 24 20.95 13.60 7.43
N ILE A 25 19.96 12.75 7.69
CA ILE A 25 19.44 12.51 9.03
C ILE A 25 20.37 11.49 9.69
N GLU A 26 21.46 11.98 10.28
CA GLU A 26 22.20 11.29 11.33
C GLU A 26 21.31 11.22 12.58
N SER A 27 20.36 10.29 12.58
CA SER A 27 19.61 9.90 13.77
C SER A 27 20.13 8.54 14.20
N SER A 28 21.15 8.55 15.06
CA SER A 28 21.55 7.37 15.84
C SER A 28 20.52 7.08 16.93
N SER A 29 19.25 6.88 16.56
CA SER A 29 18.25 6.33 17.48
C SER A 29 18.36 4.83 17.37
N ALA A 30 19.19 4.22 18.23
CA ALA A 30 19.11 2.80 18.47
C ALA A 30 17.63 2.44 18.76
N PRO A 31 17.07 1.38 18.16
CA PRO A 31 15.69 0.98 18.43
C PRO A 31 15.52 0.73 19.92
N GLY A 32 14.73 1.58 20.58
CA GLY A 32 14.34 1.40 21.98
C GLY A 32 12.99 0.70 22.10
N PRO A 33 12.62 0.23 23.29
CA PRO A 33 11.27 -0.25 23.54
C PRO A 33 10.25 0.89 23.35
N HIS A 34 9.09 0.57 22.78
CA HIS A 34 7.99 1.53 22.63
C HIS A 34 7.49 1.97 24.02
N PRO A 35 7.09 3.23 24.24
CA PRO A 35 6.58 3.70 25.54
C PRO A 35 5.36 2.93 26.07
N CYS A 36 4.58 2.32 25.17
CA CYS A 36 3.46 1.44 25.53
C CYS A 36 3.85 -0.05 25.63
N ALA A 37 5.14 -0.40 25.56
CA ALA A 37 5.57 -1.78 25.71
C ALA A 37 5.39 -2.22 27.17
N PRO A 38 4.71 -3.34 27.44
CA PRO A 38 4.60 -3.86 28.79
C PRO A 38 5.99 -4.10 29.36
N ASN A 39 6.24 -3.56 30.56
CA ASN A 39 7.53 -3.60 31.25
C ASN A 39 8.71 -2.98 30.47
N SER A 40 8.45 -2.15 29.44
CA SER A 40 9.49 -1.59 28.56
C SER A 40 10.43 -2.66 27.97
N ILE A 41 9.94 -3.88 27.81
CA ILE A 41 10.73 -5.00 27.31
C ILE A 41 10.81 -4.85 25.79
N MET A 42 12.03 -4.67 25.27
CA MET A 42 12.28 -4.89 23.85
C MET A 42 12.03 -6.37 23.54
N PRO A 43 11.50 -6.71 22.36
CA PRO A 43 11.51 -8.09 21.92
C PRO A 43 12.96 -8.57 21.90
N SER A 44 13.37 -9.27 22.96
CA SER A 44 14.63 -9.99 23.03
C SER A 44 14.67 -10.90 21.82
N LYS A 45 15.84 -11.05 21.20
CA LYS A 45 16.09 -12.08 20.18
C LYS A 45 15.74 -13.45 20.79
N ALA A 46 14.47 -13.82 20.76
CA ALA A 46 14.02 -15.16 21.04
C ALA A 46 14.81 -16.02 20.06
N SER A 47 15.55 -17.00 20.58
CA SER A 47 16.28 -18.00 19.81
C SER A 47 15.55 -18.26 18.51
N SER A 48 16.20 -17.94 17.40
CA SER A 48 15.65 -17.98 16.04
C SER A 48 14.79 -19.22 15.86
N GLY A 49 13.48 -19.10 16.11
CA GLY A 49 12.49 -19.97 15.50
C GLY A 49 12.65 -19.68 14.03
N ALA A 50 13.16 -20.67 13.28
CA ALA A 50 13.64 -20.56 11.91
C ALA A 50 12.85 -19.47 11.16
N SER A 51 13.45 -18.28 11.06
CA SER A 51 12.89 -17.24 10.23
C SER A 51 13.14 -17.73 8.81
N THR A 52 12.11 -18.30 8.19
CA THR A 52 12.14 -18.50 6.75
C THR A 52 12.36 -17.13 6.15
N THR A 53 13.59 -16.86 5.70
CA THR A 53 13.90 -15.70 4.87
C THR A 53 13.02 -15.86 3.64
N GLN A 54 11.90 -15.16 3.61
CA GLN A 54 11.09 -15.10 2.40
C GLN A 54 11.93 -14.33 1.40
N SER A 55 12.44 -15.05 0.40
CA SER A 55 13.10 -14.45 -0.75
C SER A 55 12.03 -13.65 -1.49
N PHE A 56 12.03 -12.34 -1.30
CA PHE A 56 11.18 -11.47 -2.10
C PHE A 56 11.76 -11.43 -3.51
N SER A 57 10.95 -11.83 -4.49
CA SER A 57 11.31 -11.73 -5.90
C SER A 57 11.64 -10.27 -6.23
N THR A 58 12.84 -10.02 -6.76
CA THR A 58 13.30 -8.70 -7.23
C THR A 58 12.66 -8.28 -8.56
N GLY A 59 11.63 -9.00 -9.03
CA GLY A 59 10.89 -8.69 -10.25
C GLY A 59 9.60 -7.90 -9.99
N PRO A 60 8.96 -7.38 -11.05
CA PRO A 60 7.64 -6.77 -10.94
C PRO A 60 6.66 -7.80 -10.36
N ILE A 61 6.07 -7.47 -9.22
CA ILE A 61 5.07 -8.30 -8.57
C ILE A 61 3.80 -8.21 -9.41
N ALA A 62 3.33 -9.36 -9.90
CA ALA A 62 2.06 -9.42 -10.61
C ALA A 62 0.95 -8.94 -9.67
N PHE A 63 0.04 -8.10 -10.19
CA PHE A 63 -1.13 -7.70 -9.42
C PHE A 63 -1.96 -8.94 -9.11
N GLU A 64 -2.08 -9.28 -7.83
CA GLU A 64 -3.02 -10.27 -7.35
C GLU A 64 -4.19 -9.56 -6.65
N SER A 65 -5.40 -9.85 -7.11
CA SER A 65 -6.60 -9.37 -6.43
C SER A 65 -6.69 -9.98 -5.04
N ARG A 66 -7.05 -9.18 -4.02
CA ARG A 66 -7.33 -9.67 -2.66
C ARG A 66 -8.40 -10.76 -2.63
N ASN A 67 -9.25 -10.83 -3.65
CA ASN A 67 -10.26 -11.88 -3.77
C ASN A 67 -9.66 -13.28 -4.00
N LEU A 68 -8.38 -13.37 -4.37
CA LEU A 68 -7.65 -14.64 -4.53
C LEU A 68 -6.92 -15.07 -3.25
N LEU A 69 -6.88 -14.23 -2.21
CA LEU A 69 -6.23 -14.56 -0.94
C LEU A 69 -7.13 -15.42 -0.04
N SER A 70 -6.56 -15.94 1.04
CA SER A 70 -7.31 -16.69 2.05
C SER A 70 -8.45 -15.85 2.64
N PRO A 71 -9.53 -16.47 3.15
CA PRO A 71 -10.72 -15.75 3.60
C PRO A 71 -10.45 -14.61 4.59
N ARG A 72 -9.41 -14.74 5.42
CA ARG A 72 -8.98 -13.71 6.39
C ARG A 72 -8.54 -12.39 5.75
N PHE A 73 -8.10 -12.41 4.50
CA PHE A 73 -7.63 -11.23 3.77
C PHE A 73 -8.62 -10.74 2.70
N ARG A 74 -9.76 -11.43 2.53
CA ARG A 74 -10.79 -11.01 1.58
C ARG A 74 -11.67 -9.94 2.22
N TYR A 75 -12.28 -9.09 1.40
CA TYR A 75 -13.33 -8.19 1.88
C TYR A 75 -14.59 -8.99 2.20
N THR A 76 -15.31 -8.56 3.22
CA THR A 76 -16.66 -9.04 3.48
C THR A 76 -17.59 -8.58 2.36
N ALA A 77 -18.63 -9.37 2.08
CA ALA A 77 -19.70 -8.90 1.22
C ALA A 77 -20.42 -7.74 1.93
N LEU A 78 -20.75 -6.70 1.18
CA LEU A 78 -21.55 -5.58 1.70
C LEU A 78 -22.98 -6.04 1.94
N GLU A 79 -23.59 -5.54 3.00
CA GLU A 79 -25.02 -5.68 3.25
C GLU A 79 -25.82 -4.78 2.29
N GLU A 80 -27.09 -5.10 2.04
CA GLU A 80 -27.93 -4.33 1.10
C GLU A 80 -28.02 -2.84 1.46
N LEU A 81 -28.10 -2.53 2.75
CA LEU A 81 -28.11 -1.17 3.27
C LEU A 81 -26.81 -0.41 2.94
N GLU A 82 -25.66 -1.09 3.04
CA GLU A 82 -24.36 -0.49 2.69
C GLU A 82 -24.22 -0.29 1.17
N ILE A 83 -24.85 -1.14 0.37
CA ILE A 83 -24.88 -1.01 -1.10
C ILE A 83 -25.67 0.24 -1.50
N GLU A 84 -26.82 0.48 -0.86
CA GLU A 84 -27.60 1.71 -1.05
C GLU A 84 -26.79 2.95 -0.70
N ASP A 85 -26.04 2.93 0.41
CA ASP A 85 -25.15 4.03 0.81
C ASP A 85 -24.04 4.27 -0.23
N VAL A 86 -23.40 3.23 -0.75
CA VAL A 86 -22.37 3.37 -1.80
C VAL A 86 -22.96 3.98 -3.08
N ASN A 87 -24.17 3.56 -3.46
CA ASN A 87 -24.83 4.06 -4.67
C ASN A 87 -25.34 5.50 -4.52
N THR A 88 -25.78 5.89 -3.33
CA THR A 88 -26.30 7.23 -3.03
C THR A 88 -25.21 8.21 -2.60
N GLY A 89 -24.01 7.71 -2.30
CA GLY A 89 -22.90 8.50 -1.77
C GLY A 89 -22.98 8.73 -0.25
N GLY A 90 -23.84 7.99 0.46
CA GLY A 90 -23.93 7.97 1.92
C GLY A 90 -24.40 9.29 2.54
N ALA A 91 -25.02 10.17 1.75
CA ALA A 91 -25.48 11.48 2.20
C ALA A 91 -27.00 11.59 2.04
N GLU A 92 -27.71 11.76 3.15
CA GLU A 92 -29.11 12.16 3.14
C GLU A 92 -29.24 13.63 2.72
N TYR A 93 -29.99 13.90 1.64
CA TYR A 93 -30.34 15.26 1.26
C TYR A 93 -31.38 15.81 2.24
N ILE A 94 -30.92 16.44 3.32
CA ILE A 94 -31.79 17.29 4.15
C ILE A 94 -31.91 18.65 3.46
N ILE A 95 -32.92 18.79 2.60
CA ILE A 95 -33.33 20.11 2.10
C ILE A 95 -34.31 20.67 3.13
N ARG A 96 -33.94 21.78 3.79
CA ARG A 96 -34.83 22.54 4.69
C ARG A 96 -35.52 23.67 3.94
#